data_AF-A0A397VSN7-F1
#
_entry.id   AF-A0A397VSN7-F1
#
_cell.length_a   1.000
_cell.length_b   1.000
_cell.length_c   1.000
_cell.angle_alpha   90.00
_cell.angle_beta   90.00
_cell.angle_gamma   90.00
#
_symmetry.space_group_name_H-M   'P 1'
#
loop_
_entity.id
_entity.type
_entity.pdbx_description
1 polymer ?
#
loop_
_entity_poly.entity_id
_entity_poly.type
_entity_poly.pdbx_seq_one_letter_code
_entity_poly.pdbx_strand_id
1 'polypeptide(L)'
;YDPKNLPLRTHKDYLLNIAAIECLNGSSRKREFIYFLGINGRSVLLELKSIKFFDSFPVDIMYSLFKNIAPAILRHWSGLFFKDNQLSNSEYTIPNSVWTNIRKVIDKNKKNMP
;
A
#
# COMPACT_ATOMS: atom_id res chain seq x y z
N TYR A 1 -23.80 -0.56 -19.77
CA TYR A 1 -22.89 0.14 -18.83
C TYR A 1 -23.49 1.52 -18.60
N ASP A 2 -24.00 1.79 -17.40
CA ASP A 2 -24.58 3.09 -17.03
C ASP A 2 -23.60 3.81 -16.07
N PRO A 3 -22.91 4.86 -16.53
CA PRO A 3 -21.95 5.61 -15.69
C PRO A 3 -22.61 6.28 -14.48
N LYS A 4 -23.92 6.57 -14.55
CA LYS A 4 -24.65 7.25 -13.46
C LYS A 4 -25.15 6.30 -12.39
N ASN A 5 -25.10 4.99 -12.65
CA ASN A 5 -25.59 3.96 -11.76
C ASN A 5 -24.53 2.86 -11.54
N LEU A 6 -23.30 3.29 -11.27
CA LEU A 6 -22.22 2.37 -10.91
C LEU A 6 -22.45 1.87 -9.47
N PRO A 7 -22.30 0.56 -9.22
CA PRO A 7 -22.43 0.03 -7.87
C PRO A 7 -21.37 0.64 -6.95
N LEU A 8 -21.81 1.14 -5.81
CA LEU A 8 -20.92 1.60 -4.74
C LEU A 8 -20.07 0.43 -4.24
N ARG A 9 -18.75 0.61 -4.22
CA ARG A 9 -17.82 -0.36 -3.63
C ARG A 9 -17.71 -0.09 -2.14
N THR A 10 -18.04 -1.08 -1.32
CA THR A 10 -17.90 -0.96 0.14
C THR A 10 -16.68 -1.73 0.65
N HIS A 11 -16.18 -1.36 1.83
CA HIS A 11 -15.14 -2.13 2.51
C HIS A 11 -15.55 -3.60 2.74
N LYS A 12 -16.82 -3.86 3.03
CA LYS A 12 -17.34 -5.22 3.24
C LYS A 12 -17.27 -6.04 1.95
N ASP A 13 -17.69 -5.48 0.83
CA ASP A 13 -17.64 -6.15 -0.47
C ASP A 13 -16.20 -6.45 -0.89
N TYR A 14 -15.27 -5.53 -0.58
CA TYR A 14 -13.84 -5.75 -0.80
C TYR A 14 -13.31 -6.98 -0.06
N LEU A 15 -13.65 -7.13 1.22
CA LEU A 15 -13.22 -8.28 2.04
C LEU A 15 -13.77 -9.60 1.49
N LEU A 16 -15.04 -9.63 1.09
CA LEU A 16 -15.67 -10.81 0.49
C LEU A 16 -15.00 -11.18 -0.84
N ASN A 17 -14.73 -10.18 -1.68
CA ASN A 17 -14.07 -10.37 -2.97
C ASN A 17 -12.65 -10.91 -2.82
N ILE A 18 -11.87 -10.42 -1.84
CA ILE A 18 -10.54 -10.96 -1.55
C ILE A 18 -10.62 -12.40 -1.09
N ALA A 19 -11.50 -12.72 -0.15
CA ALA A 19 -11.66 -14.09 0.33
C ALA A 19 -12.00 -15.05 -0.83
N ALA A 20 -12.87 -14.62 -1.75
CA ALA A 20 -13.19 -15.38 -2.96
C ALA A 20 -11.96 -15.55 -3.89
N ILE A 21 -11.17 -14.49 -4.12
CA ILE A 21 -9.94 -14.56 -4.92
C ILE A 21 -8.92 -15.52 -4.29
N GLU A 22 -8.78 -15.50 -2.96
CA GLU A 22 -7.88 -16.39 -2.20
C GLU A 22 -8.35 -17.86 -2.27
N CYS A 23 -9.66 -18.11 -2.19
CA CYS A 23 -10.22 -19.46 -2.39
C CYS A 23 -10.01 -19.99 -3.81
N LEU A 24 -9.93 -19.11 -4.82
CA LEU A 24 -9.70 -19.48 -6.21
C LEU A 24 -8.22 -19.72 -6.56
N ASN A 25 -7.30 -19.70 -5.58
CA ASN A 25 -5.88 -19.96 -5.79
C ASN A 25 -5.62 -21.28 -6.54
N GLY A 26 -4.85 -21.22 -7.62
CA GLY A 26 -4.55 -22.37 -8.49
C GLY A 26 -5.59 -22.68 -9.57
N SER A 27 -6.75 -21.99 -9.57
CA SER A 27 -7.75 -22.15 -10.63
C SER A 27 -7.43 -21.32 -11.88
N SER A 28 -7.80 -21.84 -13.05
CA SER A 28 -7.73 -21.10 -14.32
C SER A 28 -8.65 -19.88 -14.34
N ARG A 29 -9.75 -19.91 -13.56
CA ARG A 29 -10.76 -18.84 -13.45
C ARG A 29 -10.33 -17.65 -12.61
N LYS A 30 -9.29 -17.79 -11.77
CA LYS A 30 -8.82 -16.69 -10.89
C LYS A 30 -8.50 -15.41 -11.67
N ARG A 31 -7.83 -15.53 -12.83
CA ARG A 31 -7.44 -14.37 -13.64
C ARG A 31 -8.65 -13.62 -14.19
N GLU A 32 -9.65 -14.35 -14.67
CA GLU A 32 -10.90 -13.78 -15.17
C GLU A 32 -11.66 -13.06 -14.05
N PHE A 33 -11.71 -13.67 -12.87
CA PHE A 33 -12.36 -13.10 -11.70
C PHE A 33 -11.66 -11.83 -11.18
N ILE A 34 -10.32 -11.82 -11.13
CA ILE A 34 -9.52 -10.62 -10.81
C ILE A 34 -9.79 -9.49 -11.82
N TYR A 35 -9.81 -9.83 -13.11
CA TYR A 35 -10.08 -8.85 -14.17
C TYR A 35 -11.48 -8.24 -14.05
N PHE A 36 -12.50 -9.08 -13.84
CA PHE A 36 -13.88 -8.62 -13.66
C PHE A 36 -14.05 -7.71 -12.44
N LEU A 37 -13.43 -8.06 -11.32
CA LEU A 37 -13.51 -7.27 -10.09
C LEU A 37 -12.64 -6.01 -10.12
N GLY A 38 -11.56 -6.02 -10.92
CA GLY A 38 -10.51 -5.00 -10.87
C GLY A 38 -9.79 -4.97 -9.52
N ILE A 39 -9.66 -6.13 -8.86
CA ILE A 39 -8.97 -6.31 -7.58
C ILE A 39 -7.90 -7.37 -7.77
N ASN A 40 -6.63 -6.98 -7.67
CA ASN A 40 -5.50 -7.89 -7.90
C ASN A 40 -5.29 -8.91 -6.77
N GLY A 41 -5.76 -8.60 -5.56
CA GLY A 41 -5.60 -9.46 -4.39
C GLY A 41 -5.67 -8.67 -3.09
N ARG A 42 -5.27 -9.34 -2.00
CA ARG A 42 -5.21 -8.76 -0.66
C ARG A 42 -4.14 -7.67 -0.59
N SER A 43 -4.52 -6.48 -0.14
CA SER A 43 -3.57 -5.40 0.13
C SER A 43 -2.99 -5.51 1.54
N VAL A 44 -1.70 -5.22 1.71
CA VAL A 44 -1.03 -5.13 3.02
C VAL A 44 -1.67 -4.09 3.94
N LEU A 45 -2.30 -3.04 3.38
CA LEU A 45 -2.94 -2.00 4.19
C LEU A 45 -4.19 -2.53 4.94
N LEU A 46 -4.70 -3.73 4.60
CA LEU A 46 -5.75 -4.39 5.39
C LEU A 46 -5.30 -4.82 6.78
N GLU A 47 -3.99 -4.88 7.04
CA GLU A 47 -3.47 -5.16 8.39
C GLU A 47 -3.74 -4.00 9.36
N LEU A 48 -3.94 -2.79 8.82
CA LEU A 48 -4.23 -1.60 9.61
C LEU A 48 -5.73 -1.53 9.92
N LYS A 49 -6.10 -1.87 11.17
CA LYS A 49 -7.51 -1.89 11.64
C LYS A 49 -8.26 -0.57 11.50
N SER A 50 -7.55 0.55 11.37
CA SER A 50 -8.11 1.89 11.19
C SER A 50 -8.48 2.20 9.73
N ILE A 51 -8.07 1.37 8.76
CA ILE A 51 -8.33 1.60 7.33
C ILE A 51 -9.61 0.87 6.90
N LYS A 52 -10.52 1.62 6.26
CA LYS A 52 -11.63 1.08 5.48
C LYS A 52 -11.36 1.34 4.00
N PHE A 53 -11.16 0.29 3.24
CA PHE A 53 -10.92 0.40 1.79
C PHE A 53 -12.10 1.05 1.08
N PHE A 54 -11.79 1.88 0.07
CA PHE A 54 -12.69 2.75 -0.69
C PHE A 54 -13.27 3.95 0.10
N ASP A 55 -13.35 3.87 1.43
CA ASP A 55 -13.83 4.98 2.28
C ASP A 55 -12.69 5.87 2.84
N SER A 56 -11.55 5.27 3.18
CA SER A 56 -10.43 5.97 3.83
C SER A 56 -9.52 6.74 2.87
N PHE A 57 -9.60 6.45 1.57
CA PHE A 57 -8.74 7.07 0.57
C PHE A 57 -9.59 7.58 -0.60
N PRO A 58 -9.80 8.90 -0.69
CA PRO A 58 -10.23 9.52 -1.95
C PRO A 58 -9.25 9.13 -3.06
N VAL A 59 -9.77 8.96 -4.29
CA VAL A 59 -9.00 8.53 -5.47
C VAL A 59 -7.73 9.39 -5.65
N ASP A 60 -7.84 10.69 -5.42
CA ASP A 60 -6.74 11.65 -5.59
C ASP A 60 -5.67 11.56 -4.49
N ILE A 61 -6.03 11.10 -3.28
CA ILE A 61 -5.10 10.93 -2.17
C ILE A 61 -4.16 9.76 -2.44
N MET A 62 -4.65 8.66 -3.03
CA MET A 62 -3.79 7.51 -3.34
C MET A 62 -2.64 7.93 -4.28
N TYR A 63 -2.96 8.67 -5.33
CA TYR A 63 -1.96 9.18 -6.27
C TYR A 63 -1.06 10.23 -5.61
N SER A 64 -1.62 11.26 -5.01
CA SER A 64 -0.85 12.39 -4.50
C SER A 64 0.02 12.02 -3.29
N LEU A 65 -0.51 11.28 -2.30
CA LEU A 65 0.28 10.88 -1.12
C LEU A 65 1.27 9.76 -1.44
N PHE A 66 0.81 8.64 -2.01
CA PHE A 66 1.70 7.48 -2.13
C PHE A 66 2.65 7.56 -3.32
N LYS A 67 2.23 8.14 -4.46
CA LYS A 67 3.13 8.24 -5.62
C LYS A 67 4.12 9.39 -5.48
N ASN A 68 3.65 10.56 -5.04
CA ASN A 68 4.48 11.78 -5.07
C ASN A 68 5.10 12.11 -3.71
N ILE A 69 4.33 11.95 -2.63
CA ILE A 69 4.78 12.38 -1.29
C ILE A 69 5.59 11.29 -0.57
N ALA A 70 5.24 10.01 -0.70
CA ALA A 70 5.98 8.94 -0.01
C ALA A 70 7.48 8.89 -0.39
N PRO A 71 7.89 9.01 -1.67
CA PRO A 71 9.31 9.11 -2.02
C PRO A 71 9.99 10.35 -1.43
N ALA A 72 9.27 11.48 -1.36
CA ALA A 72 9.78 12.71 -0.77
C ALA A 72 10.01 12.56 0.74
N ILE A 73 9.07 11.96 1.47
CA ILE A 73 9.20 11.65 2.90
C ILE A 73 10.37 10.71 3.15
N LEU A 74 10.52 9.64 2.35
CA LEU A 74 11.63 8.70 2.50
C LEU A 74 12.99 9.37 2.27
N ARG A 75 13.08 10.26 1.28
CA ARG A 75 14.28 11.07 1.05
C ARG A 75 14.57 12.01 2.22
N HIS A 76 13.53 12.54 2.85
CA HIS A 76 13.68 13.44 3.99
C HIS A 76 14.24 12.69 5.21
N TRP A 77 13.64 11.56 5.57
CA TRP A 77 14.13 10.75 6.70
C TRP A 77 15.49 10.08 6.44
N SER A 78 15.90 9.91 5.18
CA SER A 78 17.24 9.42 4.83
C SER A 78 18.28 10.53 4.67
N GLY A 79 17.89 11.80 4.86
CA GLY A 79 18.81 12.94 4.73
C GLY A 79 19.18 13.31 3.29
N LEU A 80 18.51 12.71 2.29
CA LEU A 80 18.76 12.89 0.85
C LEU A 80 17.80 13.87 0.18
N PHE A 81 16.98 14.56 0.97
CA PHE A 81 15.95 15.48 0.46
C PHE A 81 16.54 16.85 0.11
N PHE A 82 17.27 17.46 1.03
CA PHE A 82 17.94 18.73 0.79
C PHE A 82 19.30 18.51 0.13
N LYS A 83 19.66 19.37 -0.83
CA LYS A 83 20.96 19.32 -1.51
C LYS A 83 22.09 19.90 -0.65
N ASP A 84 21.76 20.81 0.26
CA ASP A 84 22.72 21.43 1.16
C ASP A 84 22.85 20.64 2.46
N ASN A 85 24.06 20.17 2.73
CA ASN A 85 24.39 19.31 3.86
C ASN A 85 24.20 19.95 5.24
N GLN A 86 24.00 21.28 5.31
CA GLN A 86 23.72 21.95 6.58
C GLN A 86 22.27 21.78 7.05
N LEU A 87 21.33 21.51 6.13
CA LEU A 87 19.92 21.28 6.44
C LEU A 87 19.56 19.78 6.50
N SER A 88 20.45 18.90 6.01
CA SER A 88 20.25 17.45 6.04
C SER A 88 20.56 16.81 7.39
N ASN A 89 21.18 17.55 8.32
CA ASN A 89 21.49 17.12 9.69
C ASN A 89 20.37 17.47 10.68
N SER A 90 19.12 17.37 10.24
CA SER A 90 17.94 17.68 11.04
C SER A 90 17.66 16.58 12.07
N GLU A 91 17.06 16.92 13.21
CA GLU A 91 16.57 15.96 14.23
C GLU A 91 15.64 14.87 13.66
N TYR A 92 15.08 15.11 12.47
CA TYR A 92 14.13 14.24 11.80
C TYR A 92 14.78 13.23 10.84
N THR A 93 16.11 13.24 10.72
CA THR A 93 16.85 12.27 9.92
C THR A 93 17.12 11.01 10.73
N ILE A 94 16.71 9.87 10.18
CA ILE A 94 16.87 8.57 10.82
C ILE A 94 18.30 8.07 10.57
N PRO A 95 19.07 7.72 11.63
CA PRO A 95 20.43 7.20 11.46
C PRO A 95 20.48 5.92 10.62
N ASN A 96 21.55 5.76 9.83
CA ASN A 96 21.75 4.56 8.99
C ASN A 96 21.77 3.24 9.78
N SER A 97 22.15 3.27 11.07
CA SER A 97 22.08 2.10 11.96
C SER A 97 20.64 1.60 12.13
N VAL A 98 19.68 2.52 12.26
CA VAL A 98 18.25 2.20 12.38
C VAL A 98 17.72 1.64 11.06
N TRP A 99 18.05 2.25 9.92
CA TRP A 99 17.70 1.71 8.60
C TRP A 99 18.23 0.29 8.38
N THR A 100 19.46 0.02 8.82
CA THR A 100 20.06 -1.31 8.76
C THR A 100 19.29 -2.33 9.60
N ASN A 101 18.84 -1.94 10.79
CA ASN A 101 18.02 -2.80 11.65
C ASN A 101 16.65 -3.07 11.04
N ILE A 102 15.98 -2.04 10.49
CA ILE A 102 14.72 -2.19 9.75
C ILE A 102 14.91 -3.20 8.60
N ARG A 103 15.99 -3.05 7.81
CA ARG A 103 16.32 -3.98 6.73
C ARG A 103 16.46 -5.41 7.22
N LYS A 104 17.20 -5.65 8.31
CA LYS A 104 17.34 -6.99 8.91
C LYS A 104 16.00 -7.59 9.33
N VAL A 105 15.11 -6.78 9.91
CA VAL A 105 13.76 -7.21 10.31
C VAL A 105 12.93 -7.57 9.07
N ILE A 106 12.97 -6.74 8.02
CA ILE A 106 12.29 -7.02 6.75
C ILE A 106 12.83 -8.31 6.13
N ASP A 107 14.15 -8.46 6.02
CA ASP A 107 14.78 -9.64 5.43
C ASP A 107 14.42 -10.93 6.18
N LYS A 108 14.36 -10.88 7.51
CA LYS A 108 13.92 -12.01 8.36
C LYS A 108 12.46 -12.37 8.11
N ASN A 109 11.59 -11.38 7.93
CA ASN A 109 10.14 -11.59 7.76
C ASN A 109 9.71 -11.72 6.30
N LYS A 110 10.63 -11.60 5.34
CA LYS A 110 10.34 -11.64 3.90
C LYS A 110 9.58 -12.90 3.47
N LYS A 111 9.83 -14.05 4.12
CA LYS A 111 9.12 -15.31 3.85
C LYS A 111 7.70 -15.37 4.44
N ASN A 112 7.40 -14.48 5.38
CA ASN A 112 6.13 -14.41 6.11
C ASN A 112 5.28 -13.20 5.70
N MET A 113 5.81 -12.31 4.86
CA MET A 113 5.03 -11.22 4.27
C MET A 113 4.12 -11.82 3.17
N PRO A 114 2.82 -11.52 3.19
CA PRO A 114 1.84 -12.04 2.24
C PRO A 114 2.10 -11.60 0.79
#